data_AF-A0A6V7QPF7-F1
#
_entry.id   AF-A0A6V7QPF7-F1
#
_cell.length_a   1.000
_cell.length_b   1.000
_cell.length_c   1.000
_cell.angle_alpha   90.00
_cell.angle_beta   90.00
_cell.angle_gamma   90.00
#
_symmetry.space_group_name_H-M   'P 1'
#
loop_
_entity.id
_entity.type
_entity.pdbx_description
1 polymer ?
#
loop_
_entity_poly.entity_id
_entity_poly.type
_entity_poly.pdbx_seq_one_letter_code
_entity_poly.pdbx_strand_id
1 'polypeptide(L)'
;MRNKDSKSGIYPNKRSRVVPMSLMFMVLCGFSFYLGGIYCSEKNRFFNKDAVPLIRPLKETTVVPLKIKPVVFPECSSDYQDYTPCTDPTRWKKYGNYRLTYMERHCPPMTEREECLVPPPDGYKPPIRWPKSRNECWYRKGEHVTKLSWRMLDSQGCDCII
;
A
#
# COMPACT_ATOMS: atom_id res chain seq x y z
N MET A 1 53.76 44.59 53.08
CA MET A 1 53.72 43.11 53.09
C MET A 1 53.34 42.63 51.70
N ARG A 2 54.18 41.77 51.11
CA ARG A 2 53.83 40.97 49.93
C ARG A 2 52.58 40.14 50.25
N ASN A 3 51.68 40.00 49.27
CA ASN A 3 51.21 38.70 48.85
C ASN A 3 50.70 38.75 47.40
N LYS A 4 51.02 37.69 46.68
CA LYS A 4 50.95 37.52 45.24
C LYS A 4 50.09 36.28 45.04
N ASP A 5 48.86 36.44 44.57
CA ASP A 5 48.05 35.31 44.11
C ASP A 5 47.51 35.60 42.72
N SER A 6 48.27 35.07 41.76
CA SER A 6 47.86 34.79 40.39
C SER A 6 46.63 33.90 40.38
N LYS A 7 45.50 34.38 39.84
CA LYS A 7 44.37 33.53 39.47
C LYS A 7 44.11 33.68 37.97
N SER A 8 44.55 32.67 37.23
CA SER A 8 44.32 32.50 35.80
C SER A 8 42.82 32.44 35.51
N GLY A 9 42.34 33.33 34.62
CA GLY A 9 41.00 33.25 34.06
C GLY A 9 40.92 32.06 33.11
N ILE A 10 40.27 30.98 33.55
CA ILE A 10 39.91 29.85 32.68
C ILE A 10 38.63 30.24 31.94
N TYR A 11 38.77 30.74 30.72
CA TYR A 11 37.66 30.94 29.80
C TYR A 11 37.01 29.56 29.49
N PRO A 12 35.70 29.34 29.67
CA PRO A 12 35.09 28.04 29.48
C PRO A 12 35.19 27.64 28.00
N ASN A 13 36.01 26.63 27.77
CA ASN A 13 36.48 26.20 26.47
C ASN A 13 35.31 25.58 25.66
N LYS A 14 34.68 26.34 24.75
CA LYS A 14 33.65 25.80 23.80
C LYS A 14 34.19 24.59 23.01
N ARG A 15 35.51 24.57 22.75
CA ARG A 15 36.22 23.47 22.08
C ARG A 15 36.26 22.18 22.91
N SER A 16 36.23 22.28 24.23
CA SER A 16 36.28 21.12 25.15
C SER A 16 34.97 20.36 25.25
N ARG A 17 33.82 20.97 24.93
CA ARG A 17 32.51 20.29 24.92
C ARG A 17 32.16 19.69 23.56
N VAL A 18 32.74 20.22 22.48
CA VAL A 18 32.56 19.69 21.12
C VAL A 18 33.24 18.33 20.95
N VAL A 19 34.42 18.13 21.54
CA VAL A 19 35.14 16.84 21.49
C VAL A 19 34.35 15.69 22.13
N PRO A 20 33.82 15.79 23.37
CA PRO A 20 33.00 14.73 23.95
C PRO A 20 31.66 14.57 23.24
N MET A 21 31.02 15.64 22.77
CA MET A 21 29.78 15.51 21.98
C MET A 21 30.02 14.80 20.64
N SER A 22 31.12 15.12 19.94
CA SER A 22 31.50 14.46 18.69
C SER A 22 31.84 12.98 18.93
N LEU A 23 32.61 12.66 19.98
CA LEU A 23 32.89 11.28 20.38
C LEU A 23 31.61 10.51 20.69
N MET A 24 30.66 11.11 21.42
CA MET A 24 29.38 10.47 21.72
C MET A 24 28.56 10.23 20.44
N PHE A 25 28.52 11.18 19.51
CA PHE A 25 27.86 11.00 18.23
C PHE A 25 28.49 9.89 17.39
N MET A 26 29.83 9.83 17.33
CA MET A 26 30.55 8.77 16.59
C MET A 26 30.32 7.39 17.20
N VAL A 27 30.28 7.28 18.54
CA VAL A 27 29.97 6.03 19.24
C VAL A 27 28.52 5.61 19.02
N LEU A 28 27.56 6.53 19.12
CA LEU A 28 26.13 6.24 18.88
C LEU A 28 25.86 5.83 17.43
N CYS A 29 26.49 6.50 16.47
CA CYS A 29 26.36 6.19 15.06
C CYS A 29 27.02 4.83 14.75
N GLY A 30 28.23 4.57 15.26
CA GLY A 30 28.91 3.29 15.13
C GLY A 30 28.13 2.12 15.76
N PHE A 31 27.55 2.33 16.94
CA PHE A 31 26.71 1.34 17.61
C PHE A 31 25.43 1.05 16.81
N SER A 32 24.82 2.09 16.24
CA SER A 32 23.63 1.97 15.38
C SER A 32 23.92 1.19 14.10
N PHE A 33 25.08 1.43 13.47
CA PHE A 33 25.54 0.64 12.31
C PHE A 33 25.89 -0.80 12.69
N TYR A 34 26.48 -1.04 13.86
CA TYR A 34 26.81 -2.39 14.34
C TYR A 34 25.55 -3.21 14.62
N LEU A 35 24.57 -2.64 15.34
CA LEU A 35 23.28 -3.28 15.56
C LEU A 35 22.49 -3.44 14.26
N GLY A 36 22.50 -2.43 13.39
CA GLY A 36 21.88 -2.49 12.06
C GLY A 36 22.50 -3.54 11.15
N GLY A 37 23.82 -3.74 11.21
CA GLY A 37 24.55 -4.78 10.47
C GLY A 37 24.24 -6.19 10.96
N ILE A 38 24.19 -6.39 12.28
CA ILE A 38 23.79 -7.67 12.88
C ILE A 38 22.33 -8.01 12.52
N TYR A 39 21.42 -7.02 12.52
CA TYR A 39 20.01 -7.23 12.20
C TYR A 39 19.73 -7.38 10.69
N CYS A 40 20.47 -6.67 9.82
CA CYS A 40 20.36 -6.82 8.36
C CYS A 40 20.99 -8.13 7.86
N SER A 41 21.92 -8.74 8.60
CA SER A 41 22.49 -10.04 8.27
C SER A 41 21.46 -11.18 8.42
N GLU A 42 20.57 -11.09 9.41
CA GLU A 42 19.55 -12.11 9.65
C GLU A 42 18.37 -12.01 8.65
N LYS A 43 18.03 -10.80 8.17
CA LYS A 43 16.93 -10.57 7.23
C LYS A 43 17.20 -11.14 5.82
N ASN A 44 18.47 -11.16 5.37
CA ASN A 44 18.86 -11.77 4.10
C ASN A 44 18.78 -13.31 4.11
N ARG A 45 18.74 -13.94 5.30
CA ARG A 45 18.53 -15.39 5.45
C ARG A 45 17.06 -15.78 5.52
N PHE A 46 16.16 -14.84 5.82
CA PHE A 46 14.70 -15.04 5.71
C PHE A 46 14.26 -14.91 4.24
N PHE A 47 14.65 -13.83 3.55
CA PHE A 47 14.27 -13.61 2.14
C PHE A 47 14.81 -14.66 1.16
N ASN A 48 15.95 -15.31 1.45
CA ASN A 48 16.47 -16.42 0.64
C ASN A 48 15.87 -17.80 1.01
N LYS A 49 15.19 -17.94 2.14
CA LYS A 49 14.51 -19.19 2.54
C LYS A 49 13.07 -19.28 2.04
N ASP A 50 12.47 -18.14 1.71
CA ASP A 50 11.14 -18.07 1.06
C ASP A 50 11.20 -18.14 -0.47
N ALA A 51 12.41 -18.25 -1.05
CA ALA A 51 12.59 -18.72 -2.41
C ALA A 51 12.31 -20.23 -2.45
N VAL A 52 11.04 -20.60 -2.40
CA VAL A 52 10.53 -21.92 -2.78
C VAL A 52 11.08 -22.22 -4.18
N PRO A 53 12.04 -23.16 -4.35
CA PRO A 53 12.28 -23.68 -5.66
C PRO A 53 11.11 -24.58 -5.99
N LEU A 54 10.73 -24.61 -7.28
CA LEU A 54 9.77 -25.54 -7.90
C LEU A 54 8.38 -24.95 -8.16
N ILE A 55 8.33 -23.87 -8.95
CA ILE A 55 7.53 -23.99 -10.19
C ILE A 55 8.30 -24.98 -11.06
N ARG A 56 8.05 -26.29 -10.84
CA ARG A 56 8.14 -27.23 -11.96
C ARG A 56 7.16 -26.64 -12.98
N PRO A 57 7.51 -26.52 -14.27
CA PRO A 57 6.47 -26.36 -15.27
C PRO A 57 5.45 -27.45 -14.95
N LEU A 58 4.21 -27.04 -14.62
CA LEU A 58 3.11 -27.94 -14.35
C LEU A 58 3.14 -28.91 -15.53
N LYS A 59 3.67 -30.11 -15.27
CA LYS A 59 3.73 -31.20 -16.21
C LYS A 59 2.34 -31.25 -16.77
N GLU A 60 2.26 -30.96 -18.07
CA GLU A 60 1.06 -30.84 -18.89
C GLU A 60 0.06 -31.85 -18.37
N THR A 61 -0.75 -31.38 -17.43
CA THR A 61 -1.71 -32.22 -16.74
C THR A 61 -2.81 -32.19 -17.74
N THR A 62 -2.80 -33.22 -18.60
CA THR A 62 -3.90 -33.67 -19.44
C THR A 62 -5.15 -32.94 -19.00
N VAL A 63 -5.54 -31.95 -19.80
CA VAL A 63 -6.70 -31.10 -19.55
C VAL A 63 -7.90 -32.02 -19.54
N VAL A 64 -8.18 -32.62 -18.37
CA VAL A 64 -9.49 -33.14 -18.06
C VAL A 64 -10.32 -31.86 -18.01
N PRO A 65 -11.26 -31.64 -18.96
CA PRO A 65 -12.10 -30.46 -18.89
C PRO A 65 -12.86 -30.56 -17.58
N LEU A 66 -12.47 -29.73 -16.60
CA LEU A 66 -13.29 -29.48 -15.43
C LEU A 66 -14.61 -28.97 -15.99
N LYS A 67 -15.64 -29.82 -15.95
CA LYS A 67 -17.01 -29.43 -16.27
C LYS A 67 -17.49 -28.53 -15.13
N ILE A 68 -17.04 -27.27 -15.15
CA ILE A 68 -17.50 -26.23 -14.25
C ILE A 68 -18.92 -25.93 -14.69
N LYS A 69 -19.90 -26.37 -13.90
CA LYS A 69 -21.28 -25.90 -14.06
C LYS A 69 -21.29 -24.42 -13.71
N PRO A 70 -21.77 -23.53 -14.60
CA PRO A 70 -21.87 -22.13 -14.26
C PRO A 70 -22.88 -21.97 -13.12
N VAL A 71 -22.43 -21.42 -11.99
CA VAL A 71 -23.32 -20.98 -10.91
C VAL A 71 -23.92 -19.66 -11.38
N VAL A 72 -25.25 -19.61 -11.45
CA VAL A 72 -25.99 -18.41 -11.84
C VAL A 72 -26.40 -17.70 -10.56
N PHE A 73 -25.94 -16.47 -10.40
CA PHE A 73 -26.32 -15.60 -9.29
C PHE A 73 -27.38 -14.60 -9.78
N PRO A 74 -28.38 -14.25 -8.95
CA PRO A 74 -29.34 -13.19 -9.27
C PRO A 74 -28.66 -11.82 -9.29
N GLU A 75 -29.29 -10.83 -9.91
CA GLU A 75 -28.82 -9.43 -9.86
C GLU A 75 -29.19 -8.78 -8.51
N CYS A 76 -28.27 -7.97 -7.97
CA CYS A 76 -28.52 -7.15 -6.77
C CYS A 76 -29.28 -5.86 -7.13
N SER A 77 -29.87 -5.19 -6.12
CA SER A 77 -30.35 -3.80 -6.26
C SER A 77 -29.19 -2.85 -6.62
N SER A 78 -29.49 -1.75 -7.32
CA SER A 78 -28.54 -0.68 -7.63
C SER A 78 -27.94 -0.03 -6.39
N ASP A 79 -28.62 -0.08 -5.26
CA ASP A 79 -28.15 0.48 -3.97
C ASP A 79 -26.84 -0.16 -3.48
N TYR A 80 -26.54 -1.37 -3.97
CA TYR A 80 -25.33 -2.11 -3.61
C TYR A 80 -24.09 -1.70 -4.41
N GLN A 81 -24.21 -0.80 -5.41
CA GLN A 81 -23.07 -0.39 -6.24
C GLN A 81 -21.94 0.27 -5.43
N ASP A 82 -22.28 1.11 -4.46
CA ASP A 82 -21.32 1.82 -3.60
C ASP A 82 -21.23 1.22 -2.19
N TYR A 83 -22.02 0.18 -1.90
CA TYR A 83 -22.07 -0.42 -0.57
C TYR A 83 -20.82 -1.25 -0.30
N THR A 84 -20.03 -0.83 0.70
CA THR A 84 -18.85 -1.57 1.16
C THR A 84 -19.09 -2.17 2.56
N PRO A 85 -19.60 -3.40 2.66
CA PRO A 85 -20.15 -3.96 3.90
C PRO A 85 -19.15 -4.07 5.06
N CYS A 86 -17.86 -4.24 4.75
CA CYS A 86 -16.82 -4.40 5.77
C CYS A 86 -16.29 -3.07 6.35
N THR A 87 -16.64 -1.94 5.73
CA THR A 87 -16.18 -0.59 6.14
C THR A 87 -17.36 0.31 6.54
N ASP A 88 -18.51 -0.28 6.87
CA ASP A 88 -19.73 0.45 7.20
C ASP A 88 -19.62 1.19 8.56
N PRO A 89 -19.75 2.54 8.58
CA PRO A 89 -19.83 3.36 9.79
C PRO A 89 -20.80 2.88 10.85
N THR A 90 -21.95 2.36 10.46
CA THR A 90 -22.96 1.91 11.41
C THR A 90 -22.53 0.65 12.14
N ARG A 91 -21.67 -0.18 11.52
CA ARG A 91 -21.20 -1.44 12.06
C ARG A 91 -20.00 -1.25 12.98
N TRP A 92 -18.96 -0.52 12.55
CA TRP A 92 -17.78 -0.36 13.39
C TRP A 92 -18.03 0.49 14.64
N LYS A 93 -19.03 1.40 14.61
CA LYS A 93 -19.52 2.12 15.80
C LYS A 93 -20.16 1.23 16.88
N LYS A 94 -20.55 -0.01 16.55
CA LYS A 94 -21.10 -0.96 17.53
C LYS A 94 -20.01 -1.60 18.40
N TYR A 95 -18.75 -1.51 17.99
CA TYR A 95 -17.62 -2.07 18.70
C TYR A 95 -17.02 -1.06 19.67
N GLY A 96 -16.43 -1.56 20.76
CA GLY A 96 -15.88 -0.70 21.81
C GLY A 96 -14.55 -0.04 21.45
N ASN A 97 -14.09 0.82 22.33
CA ASN A 97 -12.77 1.46 22.21
C ASN A 97 -11.61 0.58 22.71
N TYR A 98 -11.92 -0.60 23.27
CA TYR A 98 -10.88 -1.52 23.73
C TYR A 98 -9.99 -1.92 22.55
N ARG A 99 -8.67 -1.69 22.71
CA ARG A 99 -7.65 -1.94 21.69
C ARG A 99 -7.97 -1.35 20.31
N LEU A 100 -8.75 -0.26 20.26
CA LEU A 100 -9.16 0.34 18.98
C LEU A 100 -9.92 -0.64 18.07
N THR A 101 -10.68 -1.60 18.64
CA THR A 101 -11.45 -2.58 17.86
C THR A 101 -12.45 -1.92 16.91
N TYR A 102 -12.97 -0.74 17.21
CA TYR A 102 -13.77 0.06 16.28
C TYR A 102 -13.01 0.48 14.99
N MET A 103 -11.68 0.44 14.95
CA MET A 103 -10.88 0.73 13.74
C MET A 103 -10.64 -0.51 12.88
N GLU A 104 -11.02 -1.70 13.35
CA GLU A 104 -10.88 -2.94 12.60
C GLU A 104 -11.97 -3.10 11.53
N ARG A 105 -11.73 -3.97 10.54
CA ARG A 105 -12.72 -4.30 9.51
C ARG A 105 -13.73 -5.29 10.06
N HIS A 106 -14.98 -4.85 10.17
CA HIS A 106 -16.08 -5.68 10.64
C HIS A 106 -16.96 -6.04 9.45
N CYS A 107 -16.81 -7.25 8.92
CA CYS A 107 -17.64 -7.73 7.82
C CYS A 107 -18.93 -8.40 8.33
N PRO A 108 -20.01 -8.41 7.54
CA PRO A 108 -21.21 -9.18 7.84
C PRO A 108 -20.92 -10.69 7.95
N PRO A 109 -21.62 -11.40 8.86
CA PRO A 109 -21.62 -12.86 8.91
C PRO A 109 -22.22 -13.43 7.62
N MET A 110 -21.94 -14.70 7.32
CA MET A 110 -22.39 -15.34 6.07
C MET A 110 -23.91 -15.28 5.87
N THR A 111 -24.68 -15.31 6.95
CA THR A 111 -26.16 -15.25 6.91
C THR A 111 -26.72 -13.90 6.48
N GLU A 112 -25.93 -12.83 6.56
CA GLU A 112 -26.32 -11.46 6.16
C GLU A 112 -25.66 -11.08 4.81
N ARG A 113 -24.90 -11.99 4.19
CA ARG A 113 -24.28 -11.75 2.90
C ARG A 113 -25.25 -12.14 1.80
N GLU A 114 -25.62 -11.16 0.99
CA GLU A 114 -26.36 -11.41 -0.23
C GLU A 114 -25.44 -12.08 -1.27
N GLU A 115 -25.89 -13.21 -1.81
CA GLU A 115 -25.20 -13.93 -2.88
C GLU A 115 -25.77 -13.50 -4.24
N CYS A 116 -25.47 -12.28 -4.65
CA CYS A 116 -25.94 -11.68 -5.91
C CYS A 116 -24.81 -10.98 -6.67
N LEU A 117 -25.04 -10.71 -7.95
CA LEU A 117 -24.15 -9.94 -8.81
C LEU A 117 -24.63 -8.50 -8.87
N VAL A 118 -23.76 -7.57 -8.45
CA VAL A 118 -24.04 -6.13 -8.55
C VAL A 118 -24.04 -5.74 -10.02
N PRO A 119 -25.13 -5.14 -10.54
CA PRO A 119 -25.19 -4.74 -11.94
C PRO A 119 -24.19 -3.61 -12.21
N PRO A 120 -23.63 -3.54 -13.43
CA PRO A 120 -22.76 -2.43 -13.82
C PRO A 120 -23.54 -1.10 -13.76
N PRO A 121 -22.91 0.00 -13.31
CA PRO A 121 -23.55 1.31 -13.30
C PRO A 121 -23.92 1.78 -14.71
N ASP A 122 -24.90 2.68 -14.78
CA ASP A 122 -25.29 3.31 -16.04
C ASP A 122 -24.11 4.04 -16.69
N GLY A 123 -23.88 3.73 -17.96
CA GLY A 123 -22.75 4.25 -18.73
C GLY A 123 -21.41 3.56 -18.46
N TYR A 124 -21.34 2.54 -17.59
CA TYR A 124 -20.12 1.74 -17.45
C TYR A 124 -19.77 1.07 -18.79
N LYS A 125 -18.51 1.20 -19.20
CA LYS A 125 -17.95 0.50 -20.36
C LYS A 125 -16.85 -0.45 -19.89
N PRO A 126 -16.81 -1.68 -20.42
CA PRO A 126 -15.74 -2.60 -20.09
C PRO A 126 -14.38 -1.97 -20.44
N PRO A 127 -13.34 -2.18 -19.64
CA PRO A 127 -12.03 -1.62 -19.89
C PRO A 127 -11.50 -2.09 -21.24
N ILE A 128 -10.86 -1.17 -21.97
CA ILE A 128 -10.23 -1.48 -23.26
C ILE A 128 -9.07 -2.44 -22.98
N ARG A 129 -9.06 -3.60 -23.64
CA ARG A 129 -7.99 -4.59 -23.45
C ARG A 129 -6.66 -4.09 -24.00
N TRP A 130 -5.58 -4.44 -23.31
CA TRP A 130 -4.23 -4.29 -23.86
C TRP A 130 -4.08 -5.14 -25.12
N PRO A 131 -3.38 -4.68 -26.18
CA PRO A 131 -2.58 -3.45 -26.29
C PRO A 131 -3.34 -2.22 -26.82
N LYS A 132 -4.64 -2.34 -27.09
CA LYS A 132 -5.45 -1.25 -27.69
C LYS A 132 -5.63 -0.06 -26.74
N SER A 133 -5.65 -0.31 -25.43
CA SER A 133 -5.71 0.73 -24.41
C SER A 133 -4.53 1.73 -24.42
N ARG A 134 -3.45 1.45 -25.18
CA ARG A 134 -2.37 2.43 -25.42
C ARG A 134 -2.80 3.61 -26.27
N ASN A 135 -3.67 3.35 -27.24
CA ASN A 135 -4.05 4.33 -28.26
C ASN A 135 -5.51 4.76 -28.12
N GLU A 136 -6.30 4.05 -27.31
CA GLU A 136 -7.73 4.30 -27.13
C GLU A 136 -8.07 4.48 -25.65
N CYS A 137 -9.06 5.32 -25.39
CA CYS A 137 -9.67 5.48 -24.07
C CYS A 137 -11.17 5.77 -24.16
N TRP A 138 -11.86 5.59 -23.03
CA TRP A 138 -13.26 5.99 -22.90
C TRP A 138 -13.34 7.44 -22.42
N TYR A 139 -14.09 8.27 -23.14
CA TYR A 139 -14.39 9.64 -22.77
C TYR A 139 -15.87 9.76 -22.43
N ARG A 140 -16.18 10.41 -21.30
CA ARG A 140 -17.55 10.60 -20.83
C ARG A 140 -17.93 12.07 -20.90
N LYS A 141 -18.99 12.37 -21.65
CA LYS A 141 -19.64 13.70 -21.70
C LYS A 141 -21.08 13.54 -21.24
N GLY A 142 -21.35 13.87 -19.98
CA GLY A 142 -22.64 13.63 -19.35
C GLY A 142 -22.96 12.12 -19.28
N GLU A 143 -24.04 11.70 -19.91
CA GLU A 143 -24.49 10.30 -19.98
C GLU A 143 -23.88 9.53 -21.17
N HIS A 144 -23.32 10.25 -22.15
CA HIS A 144 -22.71 9.62 -23.33
C HIS A 144 -21.26 9.25 -23.07
N VAL A 145 -20.92 7.97 -23.32
CA VAL A 145 -19.54 7.46 -23.29
C VAL A 145 -19.11 7.09 -24.70
N THR A 146 -18.10 7.78 -25.20
CA THR A 146 -17.51 7.59 -26.53
C THR A 146 -16.07 7.08 -26.42
N LYS A 147 -15.63 6.34 -27.43
CA LYS A 147 -14.24 5.91 -27.53
C LYS A 147 -13.43 6.98 -28.28
N LEU A 148 -12.35 7.46 -27.68
CA LEU A 148 -11.42 8.43 -28.27
C LEU A 148 -10.01 7.85 -28.35
N SER A 149 -9.10 8.58 -29.00
CA SER A 149 -7.70 8.21 -29.08
C SER A 149 -6.84 9.02 -28.11
N TRP A 150 -5.85 8.38 -27.49
CA TRP A 150 -4.84 9.09 -26.71
C TRP A 150 -4.02 10.00 -27.60
N ARG A 151 -3.80 11.23 -27.16
CA ARG A 151 -2.81 12.14 -27.74
C ARG A 151 -1.79 12.51 -26.67
N MET A 152 -0.51 12.49 -27.04
CA MET A 152 0.53 13.07 -26.19
C MET A 152 0.34 14.58 -26.17
N LEU A 153 0.17 15.16 -24.99
CA LEU A 153 0.32 16.59 -24.78
C LEU A 153 1.76 16.85 -24.40
N ASP A 154 2.41 17.77 -25.10
CA ASP A 154 3.87 18.01 -25.14
C ASP A 154 4.56 18.24 -23.78
N SER A 155 3.84 18.25 -22.66
CA SER A 155 4.42 18.42 -21.32
C SER A 155 3.64 17.80 -20.14
N GLN A 156 2.46 17.18 -20.34
CA GLN A 156 1.56 16.77 -19.24
C GLN A 156 1.20 15.27 -19.22
N GLY A 157 1.67 14.49 -20.21
CA GLY A 157 1.33 13.07 -20.34
C GLY A 157 0.35 12.80 -21.48
N CYS A 158 -0.28 11.63 -21.47
CA CYS A 158 -1.33 11.27 -22.42
C CYS A 158 -2.70 11.66 -21.86
N ASP A 159 -3.48 12.40 -22.63
CA ASP A 159 -4.87 12.71 -22.31
C ASP A 159 -5.84 12.17 -23.37
N CYS A 160 -7.08 11.94 -22.94
CA CYS A 160 -8.20 11.61 -23.79
C CYS A 160 -8.75 12.89 -24.43
N ILE A 161 -8.33 13.20 -25.64
CA ILE A 161 -8.70 14.44 -26.32
C ILE A 161 -9.87 14.21 -27.28
N ILE A 162 -10.87 15.09 -27.22
CA ILE A 162 -12.04 15.18 -28.12
C ILE A 162 -11.62 15.69 -29.50
#